data_AF-A0A269TIC1-F1
#
_entry.id   AF-A0A269TIC1-F1
#
_cell.length_a   1.000
_cell.length_b   1.000
_cell.length_c   1.000
_cell.angle_alpha   90.00
_cell.angle_beta   90.00
_cell.angle_gamma   90.00
#
_symmetry.space_group_name_H-M   'P 1'
#
loop_
_entity.id
_entity.type
_entity.pdbx_description
1 polymer ?
#
loop_
_entity_poly.entity_id
_entity_poly.type
_entity_poly.pdbx_seq_one_letter_code
_entity_poly.pdbx_strand_id
1 'polypeptide(L)'
;MDLMRKTKVIKKIILVSFPFSVASIAVACSNPSVDRQIDKWSEELAYQNEWTTTMSGYVGSISENYNISIAELNSGETKKGVDDSLRSQIQTVYNLTLKKVNELLKKYQGKINIPNGLENKISELTKMINEIPLSNSYDEARTYFDKVYVVLQEFRTLAQQMHYL
;
A
#
# COMPACT_ATOMS: atom_id res chain seq x y z
N MET A 1 -20.08 42.31 13.48
CA MET A 1 -19.22 41.13 13.30
C MET A 1 -17.78 41.60 13.21
N ASP A 2 -17.15 41.57 14.38
CA ASP A 2 -15.76 41.90 14.63
C ASP A 2 -14.89 40.70 14.19
N LEU A 3 -14.08 40.88 13.14
CA LEU A 3 -13.04 39.92 12.75
C LEU A 3 -11.91 40.58 11.93
N MET A 4 -11.62 41.85 12.22
CA MET A 4 -10.35 42.50 11.85
C MET A 4 -9.17 42.05 12.75
N ARG A 5 -9.25 40.92 13.44
CA ARG A 5 -8.24 40.47 14.42
C ARG A 5 -7.63 39.10 14.13
N LYS A 6 -7.42 38.76 12.86
CA LYS A 6 -6.35 37.80 12.49
C LYS A 6 -5.53 38.29 11.29
N THR A 7 -5.23 39.58 11.29
CA THR A 7 -3.92 40.07 10.84
C THR A 7 -2.84 39.23 11.53
N LYS A 8 -1.93 38.58 10.79
CA LYS A 8 -0.50 38.95 10.80
C LYS A 8 0.51 37.93 10.24
N VAL A 9 0.23 36.64 10.05
CA VAL A 9 1.38 35.71 9.92
C VAL A 9 1.68 35.13 8.53
N ILE A 10 0.72 34.93 7.61
CA ILE A 10 1.06 34.36 6.29
C ILE A 10 1.12 35.44 5.21
N LYS A 11 1.86 36.50 5.51
CA LYS A 11 2.43 37.45 4.53
C LYS A 11 3.93 37.23 4.33
N LYS A 12 4.47 36.12 4.83
CA LYS A 12 5.88 35.76 4.69
C LYS A 12 5.98 34.30 4.25
N ILE A 13 5.77 34.05 2.96
CA ILE A 13 6.80 33.47 2.10
C ILE A 13 6.62 34.19 0.77
N ILE A 14 7.40 35.25 0.69
CA ILE A 14 7.66 36.10 -0.46
C ILE A 14 8.37 35.23 -1.50
N LEU A 15 7.84 35.22 -2.72
CA LEU A 15 8.62 35.62 -3.89
C LEU A 15 9.93 34.82 -4.07
N VAL A 16 9.84 33.67 -4.73
CA VAL A 16 10.89 33.27 -5.66
C VAL A 16 10.25 33.20 -7.04
N SER A 17 10.09 34.40 -7.58
CA SER A 17 10.23 34.76 -8.99
C SER A 17 10.41 33.61 -9.99
N PHE A 18 9.35 33.34 -10.75
CA PHE A 18 9.49 33.22 -12.20
C PHE A 18 8.60 34.29 -12.83
N PRO A 19 9.10 35.16 -13.72
CA PRO A 19 8.26 36.05 -14.48
C PRO A 19 7.54 35.21 -15.53
N PHE A 20 6.47 34.51 -15.13
CA PHE A 20 5.47 34.08 -16.10
C PHE A 20 4.80 35.34 -16.62
N SER A 21 5.39 35.90 -17.68
CA SER A 21 4.79 36.91 -18.53
C SER A 21 3.33 36.53 -18.74
N VAL A 22 2.43 37.44 -18.36
CA VAL A 22 0.98 37.25 -18.40
C VAL A 22 0.47 36.98 -19.83
N ALA A 23 1.30 37.19 -20.85
CA ALA A 23 1.05 36.77 -22.23
C ALA A 23 1.14 35.24 -22.45
N SER A 24 1.87 34.52 -21.60
CA SER A 24 2.09 33.06 -21.69
C SER A 24 0.94 32.25 -21.06
N ILE A 25 0.12 32.89 -20.22
CA ILE A 25 -1.02 32.24 -19.55
C ILE A 25 -2.21 32.12 -20.50
N ALA A 26 -2.35 33.02 -21.47
CA ALA A 26 -3.42 32.95 -22.48
C ALA A 26 -3.22 31.79 -23.49
N VAL A 27 -1.97 31.43 -23.81
CA VAL A 27 -1.64 30.29 -24.71
C VAL A 27 -1.62 28.95 -23.96
N ALA A 28 -1.50 28.96 -22.63
CA ALA A 28 -1.59 27.76 -21.80
C ALA A 28 -3.04 27.30 -21.54
N CYS A 29 -4.04 28.18 -21.65
CA CYS A 29 -5.46 27.82 -21.46
C CYS A 29 -6.12 27.13 -22.67
N SER A 30 -5.38 26.84 -23.73
CA SER A 30 -5.90 26.18 -24.93
C SER A 30 -4.83 25.37 -25.66
N ASN A 31 -3.84 24.86 -24.93
CA ASN A 31 -2.86 23.93 -25.47
C ASN A 31 -3.16 22.50 -24.96
N PRO A 32 -3.80 21.65 -25.79
CA PRO A 32 -4.13 20.27 -25.41
C PRO A 32 -2.91 19.46 -24.98
N SER A 33 -1.69 19.84 -25.36
CA SER A 33 -0.48 19.14 -24.90
C SER A 33 -0.14 19.43 -23.43
N VAL A 34 -0.43 20.65 -22.95
CA VAL A 34 -0.21 21.06 -21.56
C VAL A 34 -1.30 20.47 -20.67
N ASP A 35 -2.56 20.53 -21.10
CA ASP A 35 -3.67 19.92 -20.37
C ASP A 35 -3.48 18.40 -20.23
N ARG A 36 -3.08 17.71 -21.29
CA ARG A 36 -2.74 16.27 -21.24
C ARG A 36 -1.56 15.96 -20.30
N GLN A 37 -0.59 16.86 -20.17
CA GLN A 37 0.51 16.68 -19.22
C GLN A 37 0.05 16.87 -17.77
N ILE A 38 -0.80 17.86 -17.50
CA ILE A 38 -1.39 18.09 -16.18
C ILE A 38 -2.26 16.90 -15.76
N ASP A 39 -3.06 16.36 -16.69
CA ASP A 39 -3.88 15.17 -16.45
C ASP A 39 -3.00 13.95 -16.13
N LYS A 40 -1.94 13.71 -16.93
CA LYS A 40 -0.99 12.61 -16.68
C LYS A 40 -0.33 12.72 -15.29
N TRP A 41 0.16 13.92 -14.92
CA TRP A 41 0.78 14.13 -13.60
C TRP A 41 -0.22 13.96 -12.45
N SER A 42 -1.46 14.40 -12.64
CA SER A 42 -2.51 14.24 -11.64
C SER A 42 -2.85 12.75 -11.42
N GLU A 43 -2.92 11.97 -12.50
CA GLU A 43 -3.13 10.52 -12.42
C GLU A 43 -1.93 9.79 -11.79
N GLU A 44 -0.70 10.17 -12.13
CA GLU A 44 0.51 9.59 -11.55
C GLU A 44 0.59 9.86 -10.04
N LEU A 45 0.28 11.08 -9.60
CA LEU A 45 0.24 11.43 -8.19
C LEU A 45 -0.87 10.66 -7.45
N ALA A 46 -2.05 10.51 -8.07
CA ALA A 46 -3.13 9.69 -7.51
C ALA A 46 -2.71 8.23 -7.37
N TYR A 47 -2.03 7.67 -8.38
CA TYR A 47 -1.47 6.33 -8.32
C TYR A 47 -0.47 6.19 -7.16
N GLN A 48 0.51 7.10 -7.03
CA GLN A 48 1.52 7.03 -5.98
C GLN A 48 0.90 7.05 -4.57
N ASN A 49 -0.12 7.89 -4.36
CA ASN A 49 -0.84 7.97 -3.08
C ASN A 49 -1.65 6.71 -2.78
N GLU A 50 -2.41 6.21 -3.76
CA GLU A 50 -3.22 5.00 -3.62
C GLU A 50 -2.36 3.75 -3.46
N TRP A 51 -1.26 3.67 -4.22
CA TRP A 51 -0.28 2.61 -4.15
C TRP A 51 0.40 2.57 -2.78
N THR A 52 0.91 3.70 -2.31
CA THR A 52 1.56 3.79 -1.00
C THR A 52 0.59 3.39 0.11
N THR A 53 -0.67 3.86 0.04
CA THR A 53 -1.70 3.52 1.03
C THR A 53 -2.08 2.04 0.99
N THR A 54 -2.30 1.49 -0.20
CA THR A 54 -2.74 0.11 -0.40
C THR A 54 -1.64 -0.88 -0.04
N MET A 55 -0.40 -0.61 -0.45
CA MET A 55 0.75 -1.48 -0.19
C MET A 55 1.28 -1.37 1.23
N SER A 56 1.31 -0.16 1.81
CA SER A 56 1.62 -0.01 3.23
C SER A 56 0.55 -0.66 4.09
N GLY A 57 -0.72 -0.55 3.69
CA GLY A 57 -1.82 -1.30 4.29
C GLY A 57 -1.65 -2.80 4.12
N TYR A 58 -1.21 -3.28 2.95
CA TYR A 58 -1.04 -4.71 2.69
C TYR A 58 0.10 -5.33 3.47
N VAL A 59 1.28 -4.75 3.37
CA VAL A 59 2.45 -5.21 4.13
C VAL A 59 2.22 -5.00 5.62
N GLY A 60 1.68 -3.84 6.02
CA GLY A 60 1.41 -3.50 7.41
C GLY A 60 0.39 -4.42 8.04
N SER A 61 -0.80 -4.58 7.46
CA SER A 61 -1.84 -5.44 8.03
C SER A 61 -1.44 -6.91 8.06
N ILE A 62 -0.76 -7.44 7.05
CA ILE A 62 -0.29 -8.83 7.09
C ILE A 62 0.84 -8.99 8.11
N SER A 63 1.83 -8.07 8.14
CA SER A 63 2.97 -8.15 9.06
C SER A 63 2.60 -7.87 10.52
N GLU A 64 1.66 -6.96 10.78
CA GLU A 64 1.17 -6.69 12.14
C GLU A 64 0.34 -7.84 12.66
N ASN A 65 -0.58 -8.41 11.88
CA ASN A 65 -1.32 -9.58 12.31
C ASN A 65 -0.38 -10.77 12.50
N TYR A 66 0.61 -10.95 11.64
CA TYR A 66 1.69 -11.91 11.83
C TYR A 66 2.45 -11.73 13.15
N ASN A 67 2.88 -10.50 13.45
CA ASN A 67 3.62 -10.19 14.68
C ASN A 67 2.73 -10.31 15.93
N ILE A 68 1.46 -9.93 15.84
CA ILE A 68 0.46 -10.10 16.90
C ILE A 68 0.21 -11.59 17.12
N SER A 69 0.01 -12.38 16.07
CA SER A 69 -0.12 -13.83 16.16
C SER A 69 1.10 -14.46 16.82
N ILE A 70 2.32 -14.12 16.40
CA ILE A 70 3.55 -14.59 17.06
C ILE A 70 3.64 -14.11 18.53
N ALA A 71 3.20 -12.88 18.83
CA ALA A 71 3.18 -12.35 20.18
C ALA A 71 2.15 -13.06 21.08
N GLU A 72 0.96 -13.36 20.57
CA GLU A 72 -0.10 -14.15 21.24
C GLU A 72 0.38 -15.58 21.51
N LEU A 73 1.10 -16.17 20.56
CA LEU A 73 1.78 -17.45 20.72
C LEU A 73 2.87 -17.40 21.84
N ASN A 74 3.44 -16.22 22.10
CA ASN A 74 4.47 -15.98 23.13
C ASN A 74 3.92 -15.50 24.49
N SER A 75 2.67 -15.01 24.58
CA SER A 75 2.11 -14.43 25.81
C SER A 75 1.36 -15.48 26.65
N GLY A 76 2.09 -16.24 27.46
CA GLY A 76 1.52 -17.15 28.47
C GLY A 76 2.50 -18.17 29.04
N GLU A 77 2.16 -18.84 30.15
CA GLU A 77 2.92 -19.97 30.75
C GLU A 77 2.92 -21.23 29.85
N THR A 78 2.06 -21.27 28.84
CA THR A 78 2.00 -22.32 27.81
C THR A 78 2.05 -21.68 26.42
N LYS A 79 3.17 -21.88 25.72
CA LYS A 79 3.29 -21.57 24.29
C LYS A 79 2.22 -22.36 23.52
N LYS A 80 1.21 -21.69 22.95
CA LYS A 80 0.19 -22.34 22.12
C LYS A 80 0.60 -22.31 20.65
N GLY A 81 -0.03 -23.13 19.81
CA GLY A 81 0.12 -23.09 18.35
C GLY A 81 -1.05 -22.35 17.67
N VAL A 82 -1.32 -22.62 16.40
CA VAL A 82 -2.41 -21.99 15.63
C VAL A 82 -3.75 -22.69 15.87
N ASP A 83 -4.72 -21.95 16.39
CA ASP A 83 -6.12 -22.36 16.47
C ASP A 83 -7.00 -21.80 15.34
N ASP A 84 -8.26 -22.24 15.30
CA ASP A 84 -9.23 -21.82 14.29
C ASP A 84 -9.54 -20.31 14.31
N SER A 85 -9.55 -19.72 15.50
CA SER A 85 -9.83 -18.30 15.69
C SER A 85 -8.73 -17.46 15.04
N LEU A 86 -7.47 -17.77 15.36
CA LEU A 86 -6.30 -17.10 14.83
C LEU A 86 -6.23 -17.24 13.30
N ARG A 87 -6.39 -18.46 12.79
CA ARG A 87 -6.43 -18.72 11.35
C ARG A 87 -7.49 -17.89 10.64
N SER A 88 -8.71 -17.84 11.19
CA SER A 88 -9.83 -17.09 10.59
C SER A 88 -9.58 -15.58 10.58
N GLN A 89 -8.94 -15.04 11.62
CA GLN A 89 -8.57 -13.62 11.67
C GLN A 89 -7.56 -13.27 10.59
N ILE A 90 -6.49 -14.06 10.47
CA ILE A 90 -5.45 -13.85 9.44
C ILE A 90 -6.05 -13.91 8.03
N GLN A 91 -6.88 -14.92 7.75
CA GLN A 91 -7.55 -15.08 6.46
C GLN A 91 -8.48 -13.91 6.14
N THR A 92 -9.22 -13.42 7.14
CA THR A 92 -10.13 -12.27 6.96
C THR A 92 -9.36 -11.01 6.57
N VAL A 93 -8.30 -10.69 7.31
CA VAL A 93 -7.47 -9.51 7.03
C VAL A 93 -6.79 -9.64 5.67
N TYR A 94 -6.23 -10.81 5.36
CA TYR A 94 -5.60 -11.07 4.07
C TYR A 94 -6.57 -10.85 2.91
N ASN A 95 -7.77 -11.43 2.97
CA ASN A 95 -8.76 -11.34 1.89
C ASN A 95 -9.25 -9.91 1.66
N LEU A 96 -9.50 -9.15 2.74
CA LEU A 96 -9.86 -7.72 2.64
C LEU A 96 -8.79 -6.90 1.93
N THR A 97 -7.54 -7.26 2.17
CA THR A 97 -6.39 -6.51 1.69
C THR A 97 -6.02 -6.90 0.26
N LEU A 98 -6.08 -8.20 -0.07
CA LEU A 98 -5.95 -8.72 -1.42
C LEU A 98 -6.99 -8.11 -2.36
N LYS A 99 -8.23 -7.93 -1.89
CA LYS A 99 -9.27 -7.24 -2.66
C LYS A 99 -8.83 -5.83 -3.08
N LYS A 100 -8.28 -5.03 -2.15
CA LYS A 100 -7.79 -3.67 -2.44
C LYS A 100 -6.64 -3.66 -3.44
N VAL A 101 -5.69 -4.60 -3.31
CA VAL A 101 -4.58 -4.76 -4.27
C VAL A 101 -5.13 -5.06 -5.67
N ASN A 102 -6.05 -6.02 -5.79
CA ASN A 102 -6.66 -6.37 -7.07
C ASN A 102 -7.46 -5.22 -7.69
N GLU A 103 -8.18 -4.44 -6.88
CA GLU A 103 -8.89 -3.24 -7.33
C GLU A 103 -7.91 -2.17 -7.87
N LEU A 104 -6.78 -1.97 -7.20
CA LEU A 104 -5.74 -1.04 -7.66
C LEU A 104 -5.10 -1.51 -8.98
N LEU A 105 -4.70 -2.79 -9.06
CA LEU A 105 -4.12 -3.38 -10.28
C LEU A 105 -5.08 -3.24 -11.47
N LYS A 106 -6.37 -3.46 -11.24
CA LYS A 106 -7.40 -3.29 -12.26
C LYS A 106 -7.61 -1.83 -12.65
N LYS A 107 -7.63 -0.91 -11.68
CA LYS A 107 -7.84 0.54 -11.93
C LYS A 107 -6.75 1.13 -12.82
N TYR A 108 -5.51 0.71 -12.63
CA TYR A 108 -4.35 1.24 -13.36
C TYR A 108 -3.84 0.28 -14.45
N GLN A 109 -4.63 -0.71 -14.86
CA GLN A 109 -4.26 -1.65 -15.90
C GLN A 109 -3.86 -0.91 -17.19
N GLY A 110 -2.68 -1.22 -17.72
CA GLY A 110 -2.12 -0.57 -18.91
C GLY A 110 -1.51 0.82 -18.66
N LYS A 111 -1.60 1.35 -17.44
CA LYS A 111 -1.00 2.64 -17.02
C LYS A 111 0.20 2.47 -16.09
N ILE A 112 0.44 1.25 -15.61
CA ILE A 112 1.55 0.90 -14.71
C ILE A 112 2.33 -0.28 -15.29
N ASN A 113 3.61 -0.37 -14.95
CA ASN A 113 4.33 -1.64 -15.14
C ASN A 113 3.94 -2.62 -14.01
N ILE A 114 3.77 -3.89 -14.37
CA ILE A 114 3.60 -4.97 -13.40
C ILE A 114 4.83 -5.87 -13.54
N PRO A 115 5.71 -5.95 -12.52
CA PRO A 115 6.88 -6.80 -12.53
C PRO A 115 6.53 -8.27 -12.74
N ASN A 116 7.36 -8.94 -13.54
CA ASN A 116 7.22 -10.38 -13.75
C ASN A 116 7.30 -11.12 -12.41
N GLY A 117 6.33 -12.00 -12.17
CA GLY A 117 6.26 -12.82 -10.96
C GLY A 117 5.48 -12.21 -9.79
N LEU A 118 5.03 -10.95 -9.86
CA LEU A 118 4.19 -10.36 -8.81
C LEU A 118 2.90 -11.17 -8.59
N GLU A 119 2.20 -11.50 -9.67
CA GLU A 119 0.97 -12.31 -9.63
C GLU A 119 1.22 -13.72 -9.06
N ASN A 120 2.37 -14.32 -9.38
CA ASN A 120 2.76 -15.62 -8.83
C ASN A 120 2.95 -15.52 -7.31
N LYS A 121 3.56 -14.46 -6.79
CA LYS A 121 3.72 -14.25 -5.35
C LYS A 121 2.41 -13.97 -4.63
N ILE A 122 1.49 -13.24 -5.27
CA ILE A 122 0.11 -13.08 -4.77
C ILE A 122 -0.58 -14.45 -4.68
N SER A 123 -0.45 -15.29 -5.70
CA SER A 123 -1.04 -16.64 -5.72
C SER A 123 -0.43 -17.53 -4.63
N GLU A 124 0.89 -17.51 -4.47
CA GLU A 124 1.62 -18.26 -3.45
C GLU A 124 1.20 -17.83 -2.04
N LEU A 125 1.16 -16.52 -1.74
CA LEU A 125 0.67 -16.00 -0.46
C LEU A 125 -0.78 -16.40 -0.21
N THR A 126 -1.64 -16.31 -1.23
CA THR A 126 -3.06 -16.68 -1.11
C THR A 126 -3.20 -18.14 -0.73
N LYS A 127 -2.42 -19.02 -1.37
CA LYS A 127 -2.42 -20.44 -1.05
C LYS A 127 -1.97 -20.67 0.39
N MET A 128 -0.82 -20.09 0.79
CA MET A 128 -0.32 -20.24 2.16
C MET A 128 -1.36 -19.76 3.18
N ILE A 129 -1.89 -18.55 3.05
CA ILE A 129 -2.85 -18.01 4.02
C ILE A 129 -4.15 -18.84 4.09
N ASN A 130 -4.63 -19.38 2.97
CA ASN A 130 -5.81 -20.25 2.97
C ASN A 130 -5.52 -21.64 3.58
N GLU A 131 -4.28 -22.11 3.50
CA GLU A 131 -3.81 -23.42 3.95
C GLU A 131 -3.00 -23.35 5.25
N ILE A 132 -3.22 -22.33 6.10
CA ILE A 132 -2.54 -22.24 7.41
C ILE A 132 -2.87 -23.49 8.23
N PRO A 133 -1.86 -24.29 8.64
CA PRO A 133 -2.08 -25.50 9.40
C PRO A 133 -2.48 -25.15 10.84
N LEU A 134 -3.48 -25.85 11.36
CA LEU A 134 -3.74 -25.87 12.80
C LEU A 134 -2.63 -26.63 13.49
N SER A 135 -2.14 -26.12 14.63
CA SER A 135 -1.12 -26.78 15.41
C SER A 135 -1.27 -26.42 16.88
N ASN A 136 -0.90 -27.34 17.77
CA ASN A 136 -0.74 -27.05 19.19
C ASN A 136 0.73 -26.69 19.53
N SER A 137 1.63 -26.81 18.55
CA SER A 137 3.06 -26.55 18.69
C SER A 137 3.40 -25.14 18.23
N TYR A 138 4.01 -24.39 19.15
CA TYR A 138 4.57 -23.08 18.86
C TYR A 138 5.65 -23.12 17.77
N ASP A 139 6.56 -24.10 17.85
CA ASP A 139 7.70 -24.16 16.92
C ASP A 139 7.23 -24.49 15.50
N GLU A 140 6.19 -25.32 15.35
CA GLU A 140 5.56 -25.60 14.06
C GLU A 140 4.85 -24.36 13.51
N ALA A 141 4.07 -23.67 14.35
CA ALA A 141 3.40 -22.43 13.98
C ALA A 141 4.41 -21.38 13.52
N ARG A 142 5.47 -21.14 14.31
CA ARG A 142 6.53 -20.19 13.99
C ARG A 142 7.24 -20.56 12.68
N THR A 143 7.63 -21.82 12.50
CA THR A 143 8.32 -22.28 11.28
C THR A 143 7.46 -22.06 10.04
N TYR A 144 6.15 -22.30 10.16
CA TYR A 144 5.21 -22.04 9.07
C TYR A 144 5.16 -20.54 8.74
N PHE A 145 5.01 -19.72 9.77
CA PHE A 145 4.94 -18.27 9.65
C PHE A 145 6.24 -17.67 9.09
N ASP A 146 7.43 -18.14 9.50
CA ASP A 146 8.70 -17.67 8.96
C ASP A 146 8.78 -17.87 7.43
N LYS A 147 8.19 -18.95 6.90
CA LYS A 147 8.07 -19.16 5.44
C LYS A 147 7.13 -18.16 4.78
N VAL A 148 5.97 -17.89 5.39
CA VAL A 148 5.02 -16.88 4.88
C VAL A 148 5.69 -15.51 4.80
N TYR A 149 6.48 -15.16 5.82
CA TYR A 149 7.18 -13.88 5.88
C TYR A 149 8.19 -13.72 4.74
N VAL A 150 8.93 -14.77 4.37
CA VAL A 150 9.86 -14.75 3.24
C VAL A 150 9.12 -14.41 1.94
N VAL A 151 8.01 -15.09 1.64
CA VAL A 151 7.22 -14.81 0.43
C VAL A 151 6.64 -13.40 0.45
N LEU A 152 6.23 -12.91 1.63
CA LEU A 152 5.75 -11.54 1.79
C LEU A 152 6.83 -10.49 1.50
N GLN A 153 8.08 -10.73 1.91
CA GLN A 153 9.20 -9.84 1.58
C GLN A 153 9.50 -9.84 0.08
N GLU A 154 9.48 -11.00 -0.58
CA GLU A 154 9.66 -11.09 -2.02
C GLU A 154 8.56 -10.35 -2.79
N PHE A 155 7.30 -10.52 -2.37
CA PHE A 155 6.18 -9.74 -2.88
C PHE A 155 6.41 -8.23 -2.70
N ARG A 156 6.83 -7.79 -1.51
CA ARG A 156 7.12 -6.38 -1.22
C ARG A 156 8.21 -5.83 -2.15
N THR A 157 9.29 -6.59 -2.36
CA THR A 157 10.38 -6.18 -3.25
C THR A 157 9.91 -6.04 -4.69
N LEU A 158 9.08 -6.96 -5.19
CA LEU A 158 8.50 -6.84 -6.52
C LEU A 158 7.55 -5.64 -6.59
N ALA A 159 6.68 -5.48 -5.61
CA ALA A 159 5.74 -4.37 -5.56
C ALA A 159 6.47 -3.00 -5.62
N GLN A 160 7.61 -2.84 -4.94
CA GLN A 160 8.40 -1.61 -4.99
C GLN A 160 8.94 -1.24 -6.40
N GLN A 161 8.94 -2.17 -7.34
CA GLN A 161 9.36 -1.92 -8.73
C GLN A 161 8.22 -1.39 -9.62
N MET A 162 6.99 -1.36 -9.10
CA MET A 162 5.83 -0.82 -9.80
C MET A 162 5.88 0.72 -9.85
N HIS A 163 5.61 1.27 -11.03
CA HIS A 163 5.56 2.70 -11.33
C HIS A 163 4.59 2.97 -12.48
N TYR A 164 4.15 4.23 -12.58
CA TYR A 164 3.28 4.71 -13.64
C TYR A 164 4.08 4.89 -14.95
N LEU A 165 3.47 4.60 -16.11
CA LEU A 165 4.06 4.65 -17.45
C LEU A 165 3.91 6.02 -18.14
#